data_AF-A0A2D6RZM5-F1
#
_entry.id   AF-A0A2D6RZM5-F1
#
_cell.length_a   1.000
_cell.length_b   1.000
_cell.length_c   1.000
_cell.angle_alpha   90.00
_cell.angle_beta   90.00
_cell.angle_gamma   90.00
#
_symmetry.space_group_name_H-M   'P 1'
#
loop_
_entity.id
_entity.type
_entity.pdbx_description
1 polymer ?
#
loop_
_entity_poly.entity_id
_entity_poly.type
_entity_poly.pdbx_seq_one_letter_code
_entity_poly.pdbx_strand_id
1 'polypeptide(L)'
;PDSSFAKNYHFEPHRIKSMFLKVLDEIFFEIQPLSYLALAISCLWFWSQRVLLLYFLSSFSIILLFAIKYYNSWHQGILFLAWILPMWISFQKPDTRERIPWTYFNRIVTITFTAVFITHIYWAYSSSISDYHGSYSGGQAVANYIKEKDLSNTKIYATNFWSTSILPFFNKNIFANHNQGKRPAFWFWSDNNKHNRNHLLNNNLDLILEKQPDLIIIGRPTEPLTEINGYQTIDLFESNLYWKNRVKEQNHFAVYLKTE
;
A
#
# COMPACT_ATOMS: atom_id res chain seq x y z
N PRO A 1 -8.52 -11.13 3.72
CA PRO A 1 -7.21 -10.64 4.22
C PRO A 1 -7.38 -10.09 5.63
N ASP A 2 -6.80 -10.80 6.60
CA ASP A 2 -6.87 -10.47 8.02
C ASP A 2 -6.16 -9.12 8.27
N SER A 3 -6.92 -8.04 8.31
CA SER A 3 -6.44 -6.67 8.54
C SER A 3 -6.10 -6.39 10.01
N SER A 4 -5.96 -7.46 10.82
CA SER A 4 -5.28 -7.36 12.09
C SER A 4 -3.80 -7.08 11.84
N PHE A 5 -3.45 -5.79 11.83
CA PHE A 5 -2.10 -5.27 11.81
C PHE A 5 -1.22 -6.12 12.74
N ALA A 6 -0.42 -7.01 12.16
CA ALA A 6 0.73 -7.66 12.78
C ALA A 6 0.53 -8.13 14.23
N LYS A 7 -0.58 -8.82 14.56
CA LYS A 7 -0.85 -9.20 15.96
C LYS A 7 0.21 -10.14 16.53
N ASN A 8 0.94 -10.87 15.69
CA ASN A 8 1.92 -11.86 16.11
C ASN A 8 3.30 -11.65 15.47
N TYR A 9 4.32 -12.14 16.16
CA TYR A 9 5.68 -12.27 15.64
C TYR A 9 5.85 -13.66 15.04
N HIS A 10 6.56 -13.76 13.91
CA HIS A 10 6.77 -15.00 13.18
C HIS A 10 8.27 -15.30 13.05
N PHE A 11 8.74 -16.39 13.65
CA PHE A 11 10.16 -16.74 13.66
C PHE A 11 10.49 -17.96 12.77
N GLU A 12 9.56 -18.36 11.90
CA GLU A 12 9.71 -19.52 11.03
C GLU A 12 10.79 -19.30 9.97
N PRO A 13 11.83 -20.15 9.88
CA PRO A 13 12.91 -20.00 8.91
C PRO A 13 12.44 -20.00 7.45
N HIS A 14 11.40 -20.79 7.14
CA HIS A 14 10.82 -20.85 5.80
C HIS A 14 10.20 -19.51 5.37
N ARG A 15 9.58 -18.78 6.31
CA ARG A 15 9.03 -17.45 6.05
C ARG A 15 10.11 -16.42 5.76
N ILE A 16 11.23 -16.47 6.50
CA ILE A 16 12.40 -15.60 6.25
C ILE A 16 12.94 -15.84 4.84
N LYS A 17 13.17 -17.11 4.47
CA LYS A 17 13.64 -17.49 3.13
C LYS A 17 12.67 -17.04 2.03
N SER A 18 11.37 -17.29 2.21
CA SER A 18 10.35 -16.89 1.25
C SER A 18 10.30 -15.37 1.08
N MET A 19 10.41 -14.61 2.16
CA MET A 19 10.42 -13.15 2.11
C MET A 19 11.65 -12.63 1.35
N PHE A 20 12.83 -13.21 1.60
CA PHE A 20 14.05 -12.84 0.89
C PHE A 20 13.90 -13.01 -0.63
N LEU A 21 13.39 -14.16 -1.09
CA LEU A 21 13.18 -14.43 -2.51
C LEU A 21 12.13 -13.51 -3.13
N LYS A 22 11.01 -13.31 -2.44
CA LYS A 22 9.91 -12.47 -2.93
C LYS A 22 10.35 -11.02 -3.13
N VAL A 23 11.06 -10.48 -2.14
CA VAL A 23 11.33 -9.05 -2.09
C VAL A 23 12.48 -8.64 -3.01
N LEU A 24 13.44 -9.54 -3.27
CA LEU A 24 14.56 -9.25 -4.18
C LEU A 24 14.14 -9.00 -5.62
N ASP A 25 13.10 -9.68 -6.10
CA ASP A 25 12.56 -9.44 -7.45
C ASP A 25 11.83 -8.09 -7.55
N GLU A 26 11.15 -7.71 -6.47
CA GLU A 26 10.27 -6.54 -6.40
C GLU A 26 11.03 -5.20 -6.37
N ILE A 27 12.35 -5.20 -6.11
CA ILE A 27 13.17 -3.98 -6.00
C ILE A 27 13.68 -3.48 -7.35
N PHE A 28 14.02 -4.37 -8.27
CA PHE A 28 14.73 -4.02 -9.52
C PHE A 28 13.78 -3.94 -10.71
N PHE A 29 13.50 -5.07 -11.36
CA PHE A 29 12.77 -5.10 -12.63
C PHE A 29 11.42 -5.81 -12.56
N GLU A 30 11.08 -6.48 -11.46
CA GLU A 30 9.97 -7.45 -11.40
C GLU A 30 10.04 -8.54 -12.48
N ILE A 31 11.27 -8.82 -12.95
CA ILE A 31 11.60 -9.87 -13.90
C ILE A 31 12.76 -10.64 -13.28
N GLN A 32 12.46 -11.80 -12.67
CA GLN A 32 13.40 -12.53 -11.81
C GLN A 32 14.83 -12.65 -12.38
N PRO A 33 15.05 -13.08 -13.65
CA PRO A 33 16.41 -13.18 -14.18
C PRO A 33 17.15 -11.84 -14.22
N LEU A 34 16.46 -10.76 -14.62
CA LEU A 34 17.06 -9.43 -14.69
C LEU A 34 17.32 -8.86 -13.29
N SER A 35 16.37 -9.06 -12.36
CA SER A 35 16.49 -8.62 -10.97
C SER A 35 17.69 -9.30 -10.28
N TYR A 36 17.86 -10.61 -10.47
CA TYR A 36 19.01 -11.34 -9.91
C TYR A 36 20.33 -10.97 -10.58
N LEU A 37 20.33 -10.71 -11.90
CA LEU A 37 21.51 -10.22 -12.59
C LEU A 37 21.94 -8.84 -12.06
N ALA A 38 21.00 -7.90 -11.90
CA ALA A 38 21.29 -6.59 -11.33
C ALA A 38 21.78 -6.68 -9.89
N LEU A 39 21.19 -7.57 -9.08
CA LEU A 39 21.66 -7.83 -7.72
C LEU A 39 23.08 -8.39 -7.71
N ALA A 40 23.40 -9.35 -8.58
CA ALA A 40 24.74 -9.93 -8.68
C ALA A 40 25.79 -8.87 -9.07
N ILE A 41 25.48 -8.04 -10.07
CA ILE A 41 26.33 -6.91 -10.50
C ILE A 41 26.51 -5.92 -9.34
N SER A 42 25.42 -5.58 -8.64
CA SER A 42 25.46 -4.69 -7.47
C SER A 42 26.36 -5.26 -6.36
N CYS A 43 26.20 -6.53 -6.01
CA CYS A 43 27.01 -7.19 -4.98
C CYS A 43 28.50 -7.23 -5.34
N LEU A 44 28.83 -7.56 -6.59
CA LEU A 44 30.22 -7.55 -7.07
C LEU A 44 30.83 -6.15 -7.03
N TRP A 45 30.08 -5.12 -7.42
CA TRP A 45 30.49 -3.74 -7.36
C TRP A 45 30.64 -3.24 -5.91
N PHE A 46 29.67 -3.52 -5.04
CA PHE A 46 29.75 -3.12 -3.63
C PHE A 46 30.87 -3.86 -2.89
N TRP A 47 31.19 -5.09 -3.29
CA TRP A 47 32.33 -5.83 -2.76
C TRP A 47 33.64 -5.13 -3.14
N SER A 48 33.81 -4.78 -4.42
CA SER A 48 35.02 -4.10 -4.87
C SER A 48 35.21 -2.72 -4.25
N GLN A 49 34.11 -1.99 -4.01
CA GLN A 49 34.10 -0.69 -3.37
C GLN A 49 34.06 -0.73 -1.83
N ARG A 50 34.10 -1.94 -1.24
CA ARG A 50 34.10 -2.21 0.21
C ARG A 50 32.89 -1.60 0.95
N VAL A 51 31.72 -1.63 0.31
CA VAL A 51 30.44 -1.19 0.87
C VAL A 51 29.39 -2.31 0.91
N LEU A 52 29.77 -3.54 0.52
CA LEU A 52 28.85 -4.69 0.51
C LEU A 52 28.27 -4.99 1.89
N LEU A 53 29.06 -4.88 2.95
CA LEU A 53 28.58 -5.12 4.30
C LEU A 53 27.48 -4.13 4.71
N LEU A 54 27.60 -2.87 4.27
CA LEU A 54 26.56 -1.86 4.50
C LEU A 54 25.25 -2.27 3.82
N TYR A 55 25.32 -2.69 2.56
CA TYR A 55 24.16 -3.18 1.81
C TYR A 55 23.48 -4.38 2.48
N PHE A 56 24.27 -5.37 2.90
CA PHE A 56 23.71 -6.56 3.55
C PHE A 56 23.12 -6.25 4.91
N LEU A 57 23.78 -5.44 5.73
CA LEU A 57 23.26 -5.09 7.05
C LEU A 57 21.92 -4.35 6.93
N SER A 58 21.84 -3.31 6.07
CA SER A 58 20.60 -2.56 5.88
C SER A 58 19.49 -3.43 5.30
N SER A 59 19.77 -4.17 4.23
CA SER A 59 18.74 -4.96 3.53
C SER A 59 18.27 -6.15 4.37
N PHE A 60 19.19 -6.87 5.02
CA PHE A 60 18.86 -8.03 5.83
C PHE A 60 18.06 -7.62 7.08
N SER A 61 18.41 -6.52 7.75
CA SER A 61 17.64 -6.02 8.90
C SER A 61 16.20 -5.68 8.52
N ILE A 62 15.98 -5.05 7.37
CA ILE A 62 14.65 -4.73 6.87
C ILE A 62 13.88 -6.00 6.48
N ILE A 63 14.50 -6.92 5.73
CA ILE A 63 13.85 -8.18 5.33
C ILE A 63 13.51 -9.02 6.56
N LEU A 64 14.38 -9.03 7.58
CA LEU A 64 14.12 -9.71 8.85
C LEU A 64 12.92 -9.10 9.57
N LEU A 65 12.82 -7.77 9.63
CA LEU A 65 11.65 -7.07 10.17
C LEU A 65 10.36 -7.46 9.41
N PHE A 66 10.42 -7.52 8.07
CA PHE A 66 9.30 -7.93 7.23
C PHE A 66 8.87 -9.37 7.45
N ALA A 67 9.85 -10.27 7.55
CA ALA A 67 9.61 -11.69 7.81
C ALA A 67 9.00 -11.89 9.20
N ILE A 68 9.56 -11.22 10.21
CA ILE A 68 9.14 -11.37 11.61
C ILE A 68 7.79 -10.73 11.89
N LYS A 69 7.55 -9.51 11.39
CA LYS A 69 6.40 -8.72 11.79
C LYS A 69 5.35 -8.66 10.70
N TYR A 70 5.63 -7.98 9.61
CA TYR A 70 4.65 -7.71 8.56
C TYR A 70 5.30 -7.20 7.30
N TYR A 71 4.75 -7.62 6.16
CA TYR A 71 5.13 -7.13 4.85
C TYR A 71 3.88 -6.82 4.03
N ASN A 72 3.97 -5.72 3.28
CA ASN A 72 3.01 -5.35 2.23
C ASN A 72 3.80 -4.69 1.10
N SER A 73 3.28 -4.70 -0.11
CA SER A 73 4.00 -4.19 -1.29
C SER A 73 4.39 -2.72 -1.15
N TRP A 74 3.64 -1.92 -0.39
CA TRP A 74 4.00 -0.51 -0.18
C TRP A 74 5.31 -0.32 0.58
N HIS A 75 5.82 -1.35 1.26
CA HIS A 75 7.12 -1.31 1.91
C HIS A 75 8.29 -1.55 0.95
N GLN A 76 8.06 -1.96 -0.31
CA GLN A 76 9.13 -2.26 -1.28
C GLN A 76 10.12 -1.09 -1.45
N GLY A 77 9.63 0.15 -1.37
CA GLY A 77 10.45 1.35 -1.56
C GLY A 77 11.62 1.48 -0.59
N ILE A 78 11.49 0.99 0.65
CA ILE A 78 12.58 1.13 1.64
C ILE A 78 13.81 0.29 1.28
N LEU A 79 13.63 -0.83 0.59
CA LEU A 79 14.76 -1.66 0.16
C LEU A 79 15.45 -1.13 -1.08
N PHE A 80 14.71 -0.43 -1.94
CA PHE A 80 15.30 0.37 -3.00
C PHE A 80 16.19 1.48 -2.41
N LEU A 81 15.71 2.18 -1.37
CA LEU A 81 16.52 3.17 -0.65
C LEU A 81 17.75 2.55 0.02
N ALA A 82 17.59 1.36 0.63
CA ALA A 82 18.69 0.60 1.22
C ALA A 82 19.74 0.16 0.19
N TRP A 83 19.37 0.03 -1.10
CA TRP A 83 20.28 -0.23 -2.21
C TRP A 83 20.93 1.05 -2.77
N ILE A 84 20.20 2.17 -2.84
CA ILE A 84 20.73 3.47 -3.30
C ILE A 84 21.89 3.94 -2.41
N LEU A 85 21.79 3.79 -1.09
CA LEU A 85 22.80 4.29 -0.17
C LEU A 85 24.23 3.73 -0.43
N PRO A 86 24.47 2.40 -0.43
CA PRO A 86 25.77 1.84 -0.76
C PRO A 86 26.16 2.12 -2.21
N MET A 87 25.20 2.19 -3.14
CA MET A 87 25.46 2.63 -4.51
C MET A 87 26.05 4.04 -4.55
N TRP A 88 25.44 5.01 -3.87
CA TRP A 88 25.93 6.38 -3.82
C TRP A 88 27.36 6.45 -3.25
N ILE A 89 27.60 5.81 -2.10
CA ILE A 89 28.92 5.81 -1.44
C ILE A 89 29.98 5.14 -2.34
N SER A 90 29.59 4.11 -3.10
CA SER A 90 30.51 3.36 -3.96
C SER A 90 31.13 4.21 -5.09
N PHE A 91 30.49 5.31 -5.50
CA PHE A 91 31.01 6.23 -6.52
C PHE A 91 31.81 7.41 -5.93
N GLN A 92 31.79 7.62 -4.60
CA GLN A 92 32.48 8.74 -3.97
C GLN A 92 33.96 8.47 -3.67
N LYS A 93 34.38 7.21 -3.62
CA LYS A 93 35.76 6.85 -3.28
C LYS A 93 36.66 7.02 -4.52
N PRO A 94 37.70 7.88 -4.48
CA PRO A 94 38.69 7.91 -5.54
C PRO A 94 39.44 6.58 -5.57
N ASP A 95 39.41 5.92 -6.73
CA ASP A 95 40.04 4.62 -6.92
C ASP A 95 41.56 4.82 -7.07
N THR A 96 42.31 4.72 -5.97
CA THR A 96 43.77 4.94 -5.95
C THR A 96 44.58 3.74 -6.47
N ARG A 97 43.97 2.82 -7.23
CA ARG A 97 44.65 1.64 -7.77
C ARG A 97 44.48 1.56 -9.28
N GLU A 98 45.61 1.60 -9.98
CA GLU A 98 45.75 1.36 -11.41
C GLU A 98 45.03 0.08 -11.84
N ARG A 99 43.85 0.20 -12.47
CA ARG A 99 43.05 -0.95 -12.90
C ARG A 99 42.34 -0.69 -14.23
N ILE A 100 43.10 -0.84 -15.30
CA ILE A 100 42.63 -0.86 -16.69
C ILE A 100 41.51 -1.91 -16.96
N PRO A 101 41.38 -3.06 -16.26
CA PRO A 101 40.26 -4.00 -16.49
C PRO A 101 38.94 -3.62 -15.78
N TRP A 102 38.91 -2.62 -14.90
CA TRP A 102 37.68 -2.20 -14.20
C TRP A 102 36.84 -1.19 -14.97
N THR A 103 37.36 -0.62 -16.06
CA THR A 103 36.66 0.36 -16.88
C THR A 103 35.42 -0.23 -17.58
N TYR A 104 35.54 -1.44 -18.15
CA TYR A 104 34.40 -2.14 -18.76
C TYR A 104 33.36 -2.55 -17.71
N PHE A 105 33.80 -3.04 -16.55
CA PHE A 105 32.88 -3.40 -15.48
C PHE A 105 32.14 -2.17 -14.91
N ASN A 106 32.82 -1.03 -14.78
CA ASN A 106 32.19 0.24 -14.40
C ASN A 106 31.08 0.64 -15.41
N ARG A 107 31.32 0.45 -16.72
CA ARG A 107 30.28 0.68 -17.73
C ARG A 107 29.09 -0.25 -17.55
N ILE A 108 29.33 -1.55 -17.31
CA ILE A 108 28.26 -2.52 -17.05
C ILE A 108 27.45 -2.11 -15.82
N VAL A 109 28.11 -1.79 -14.71
CA VAL A 109 27.48 -1.34 -13.47
C VAL A 109 26.64 -0.07 -13.71
N THR A 110 27.22 0.92 -14.40
CA THR A 110 26.54 2.18 -14.71
C THR A 110 25.31 1.95 -15.57
N ILE A 111 25.40 1.10 -16.60
CA ILE A 111 24.25 0.71 -17.45
C ILE A 111 23.19 0.00 -16.61
N THR A 112 23.58 -0.96 -15.77
CA THR A 112 22.65 -1.68 -14.89
C THR A 112 21.92 -0.74 -13.94
N PHE A 113 22.64 0.17 -13.27
CA PHE A 113 22.03 1.10 -12.32
C PHE A 113 21.13 2.10 -13.03
N THR A 114 21.55 2.59 -14.20
CA THR A 114 20.74 3.47 -15.06
C THR A 114 19.45 2.78 -15.50
N ALA A 115 19.53 1.50 -15.91
CA ALA A 115 18.36 0.72 -16.28
C ALA A 115 17.38 0.57 -15.11
N VAL A 116 17.88 0.27 -13.89
CA VAL A 116 17.04 0.24 -12.68
C VAL A 116 16.37 1.60 -12.44
N PHE A 117 17.11 2.71 -12.53
CA PHE A 117 16.53 4.04 -12.37
C PHE A 117 15.46 4.36 -13.42
N ILE A 118 15.69 4.02 -14.69
CA ILE A 118 14.70 4.19 -15.76
C ILE A 118 13.42 3.42 -15.43
N THR A 119 13.54 2.18 -14.94
CA THR A 119 12.38 1.38 -14.51
C THR A 119 11.61 2.06 -13.38
N HIS A 120 12.30 2.59 -12.36
CA HIS A 120 11.65 3.31 -11.25
C HIS A 120 11.01 4.63 -11.69
N ILE A 121 11.65 5.38 -12.60
CA ILE A 121 11.07 6.59 -13.20
C ILE A 121 9.81 6.23 -14.00
N TYR A 122 9.85 5.16 -14.79
CA TYR A 122 8.68 4.66 -15.50
C TYR A 122 7.54 4.30 -14.54
N TRP A 123 7.82 3.56 -13.46
CA TRP A 123 6.82 3.23 -12.44
C TRP A 123 6.25 4.46 -11.73
N ALA A 124 7.10 5.44 -11.39
CA ALA A 124 6.65 6.69 -10.79
C ALA A 124 5.77 7.49 -11.76
N TYR A 125 6.15 7.54 -13.04
CA TYR A 125 5.36 8.20 -14.09
C TYR A 125 4.01 7.50 -14.29
N SER A 126 4.00 6.17 -14.44
CA SER A 126 2.78 5.37 -14.63
C SER A 126 1.80 5.48 -13.46
N SER A 127 2.30 5.48 -12.22
CA SER A 127 1.44 5.70 -11.04
C SER A 127 0.93 7.15 -10.97
N SER A 128 1.80 8.14 -11.20
CA SER A 128 1.39 9.55 -11.18
C SER A 128 0.35 9.89 -12.24
N ILE A 129 0.50 9.36 -13.46
CA ILE A 129 -0.46 9.61 -14.54
C ILE A 129 -1.80 8.91 -14.28
N SER A 130 -1.77 7.73 -13.66
CA SER A 130 -2.98 7.03 -13.22
C SER A 130 -3.68 7.79 -12.10
N ASP A 131 -2.93 8.36 -11.15
CA ASP A 131 -3.50 9.15 -10.05
C ASP A 131 -4.05 10.51 -10.54
N TYR A 132 -3.45 11.09 -11.59
CA TYR A 132 -3.88 12.35 -12.18
C TYR A 132 -5.16 12.21 -13.01
N HIS A 133 -5.28 11.16 -13.83
CA HIS A 133 -6.44 10.95 -14.70
C HIS A 133 -7.53 10.05 -14.10
N GLY A 134 -7.16 9.15 -13.18
CA GLY A 134 -8.08 8.21 -12.57
C GLY A 134 -8.69 8.73 -11.27
N SER A 135 -9.66 7.98 -10.74
CA SER A 135 -10.21 8.21 -9.40
C SER A 135 -9.18 7.81 -8.34
N TYR A 136 -8.37 8.75 -7.87
CA TYR A 136 -7.38 8.55 -6.81
C TYR A 136 -7.97 7.83 -5.58
N SER A 137 -9.21 8.16 -5.21
CA SER A 137 -9.99 7.44 -4.21
C SER A 137 -11.49 7.56 -4.51
N GLY A 138 -12.22 6.45 -4.39
CA GLY A 138 -13.68 6.45 -4.48
C GLY A 138 -14.34 7.25 -3.35
N GLY A 139 -13.58 7.57 -2.29
CA GLY A 139 -14.07 8.38 -1.18
C GLY A 139 -14.51 9.79 -1.59
N GLN A 140 -13.86 10.41 -2.59
CA GLN A 140 -14.27 11.72 -3.10
C GLN A 140 -15.61 11.63 -3.84
N ALA A 141 -15.79 10.60 -4.67
CA ALA A 141 -17.01 10.43 -5.45
C ALA A 141 -18.23 10.18 -4.53
N VAL A 142 -18.07 9.32 -3.51
CA VAL A 142 -19.08 9.12 -2.47
C VAL A 142 -19.34 10.41 -1.69
N ALA A 143 -18.31 11.18 -1.35
CA ALA A 143 -18.47 12.47 -0.66
C ALA A 143 -19.27 13.48 -1.48
N ASN A 144 -19.01 13.56 -2.79
CA ASN A 144 -19.75 14.42 -3.71
C ASN A 144 -21.23 14.01 -3.78
N TYR A 145 -21.51 12.71 -3.93
CA TYR A 145 -22.87 12.19 -3.91
C TYR A 145 -23.63 12.58 -2.63
N ILE A 146 -23.01 12.39 -1.45
CA ILE A 146 -23.62 12.74 -0.16
C ILE A 146 -23.94 14.24 -0.08
N LYS A 147 -23.05 15.11 -0.60
CA LYS A 147 -23.26 16.56 -0.60
C LYS A 147 -24.34 16.99 -1.59
N GLU A 148 -24.31 16.46 -2.80
CA GLU A 148 -25.27 16.77 -3.87
C GLU A 148 -26.71 16.36 -3.49
N LYS A 149 -26.87 15.31 -2.69
CA LYS A 149 -28.16 14.83 -2.18
C LYS A 149 -28.54 15.37 -0.80
N ASP A 150 -27.76 16.29 -0.24
CA ASP A 150 -27.94 16.85 1.11
C ASP A 150 -28.07 15.79 2.23
N LEU A 151 -27.35 14.67 2.09
CA LEU A 151 -27.39 13.54 3.03
C LEU A 151 -26.41 13.71 4.21
N SER A 152 -25.70 14.83 4.29
CA SER A 152 -24.59 15.01 5.25
C SER A 152 -24.99 14.96 6.73
N ASN A 153 -26.28 15.12 7.03
CA ASN A 153 -26.84 15.10 8.39
C ASN A 153 -27.69 13.85 8.68
N THR A 154 -27.79 12.90 7.76
CA THR A 154 -28.51 11.64 7.99
C THR A 154 -27.69 10.66 8.82
N LYS A 155 -28.31 9.57 9.24
CA LYS A 155 -27.65 8.50 10.00
C LYS A 155 -26.86 7.61 9.04
N ILE A 156 -25.62 8.00 8.75
CA ILE A 156 -24.72 7.26 7.85
C ILE A 156 -23.89 6.24 8.64
N TYR A 157 -23.89 4.99 8.18
CA TYR A 157 -23.02 3.93 8.68
C TYR A 157 -22.07 3.50 7.58
N ALA A 158 -20.78 3.39 7.89
CA ALA A 158 -19.77 2.98 6.93
C ALA A 158 -18.95 1.78 7.44
N THR A 159 -18.59 0.86 6.55
CA THR A 159 -17.77 -0.32 6.90
C THR A 159 -16.29 -0.04 6.73
N ASN A 160 -15.46 -0.76 7.49
CA ASN A 160 -14.00 -0.83 7.34
C ASN A 160 -13.23 0.50 7.45
N PHE A 161 -11.90 0.34 7.50
CA PHE A 161 -10.96 1.45 7.50
C PHE A 161 -11.04 2.31 6.23
N TRP A 162 -11.28 1.69 5.06
CA TRP A 162 -11.25 2.37 3.77
C TRP A 162 -12.25 3.53 3.66
N SER A 163 -13.40 3.41 4.31
CA SER A 163 -14.43 4.47 4.33
C SER A 163 -13.95 5.76 4.98
N THR A 164 -12.88 5.72 5.77
CA THR A 164 -12.27 6.96 6.29
C THR A 164 -11.74 7.88 5.20
N SER A 165 -11.48 7.38 3.99
CA SER A 165 -11.12 8.21 2.82
C SER A 165 -12.20 9.20 2.38
N ILE A 166 -13.45 9.02 2.83
CA ILE A 166 -14.57 9.95 2.56
C ILE A 166 -14.51 11.17 3.49
N LEU A 167 -13.99 11.00 4.71
CA LEU A 167 -14.05 12.01 5.77
C LEU A 167 -13.28 13.32 5.49
N PRO A 168 -12.12 13.33 4.80
CA PRO A 168 -11.39 14.58 4.48
C PRO A 168 -12.21 15.61 3.69
N PHE A 169 -13.29 15.17 3.03
CA PHE A 169 -14.17 16.05 2.26
C PHE A 169 -15.25 16.72 3.13
N PHE A 170 -15.29 16.47 4.44
CA PHE A 170 -16.27 17.04 5.37
C PHE A 170 -15.59 17.74 6.55
N ASN A 171 -16.21 18.83 7.04
CA ASN A 171 -15.71 19.57 8.21
C ASN A 171 -15.92 18.83 9.54
N LYS A 172 -16.67 17.72 9.53
CA LYS A 172 -16.99 16.89 10.69
C LYS A 172 -17.05 15.43 10.26
N ASN A 173 -16.94 14.53 11.24
CA ASN A 173 -17.24 13.12 11.02
C ASN A 173 -18.74 12.95 10.73
N ILE A 174 -19.07 12.36 9.58
CA ILE A 174 -20.45 12.10 9.13
C ILE A 174 -20.94 10.69 9.49
N PHE A 175 -20.05 9.79 9.94
CA PHE A 175 -20.41 8.41 10.26
C PHE A 175 -20.82 8.27 11.72
N ALA A 176 -22.04 7.75 11.94
CA ALA A 176 -22.57 7.49 13.27
C ALA A 176 -21.88 6.31 13.97
N ASN A 177 -21.37 5.34 13.21
CA ASN A 177 -20.65 4.18 13.74
C ASN A 177 -19.13 4.38 13.87
N HIS A 178 -18.57 5.43 13.29
CA HIS A 178 -17.15 5.78 13.44
C HIS A 178 -16.97 6.81 14.54
N ASN A 179 -16.07 6.58 15.50
CA ASN A 179 -15.80 7.49 16.62
C ASN A 179 -17.06 8.02 17.35
N GLN A 180 -18.16 7.24 17.33
CA GLN A 180 -19.48 7.63 17.89
C GLN A 180 -20.02 8.97 17.36
N GLY A 181 -19.71 9.35 16.11
CA GLY A 181 -20.06 10.65 15.53
C GLY A 181 -19.34 11.84 16.18
N LYS A 182 -18.31 11.60 17.01
CA LYS A 182 -17.48 12.64 17.65
C LYS A 182 -16.20 12.92 16.85
N ARG A 183 -15.51 14.00 17.24
CA ARG A 183 -14.71 14.93 16.42
C ARG A 183 -13.52 14.44 15.57
N PRO A 184 -12.83 13.31 15.78
CA PRO A 184 -11.76 13.01 14.84
C PRO A 184 -12.27 12.37 13.54
N ALA A 185 -12.09 13.08 12.44
CA ALA A 185 -12.27 12.60 11.06
C ALA A 185 -11.08 11.73 10.60
N PHE A 186 -10.58 10.86 11.49
CA PHE A 186 -9.46 9.96 11.22
C PHE A 186 -9.71 8.58 11.80
N TRP A 187 -8.95 7.59 11.33
CA TRP A 187 -8.96 6.25 11.90
C TRP A 187 -8.07 6.18 13.15
N PHE A 188 -8.64 5.76 14.28
CA PHE A 188 -7.86 5.61 15.51
C PHE A 188 -7.33 4.17 15.65
N TRP A 189 -6.04 3.99 15.40
CA TRP A 189 -5.33 2.71 15.55
C TRP A 189 -5.05 2.42 17.04
N SER A 190 -5.98 1.73 17.70
CA SER A 190 -5.81 1.31 19.10
C SER A 190 -6.54 0.00 19.38
N ASP A 191 -5.98 -0.84 20.24
CA ASP A 191 -6.65 -2.05 20.76
C ASP A 191 -7.86 -1.70 21.66
N ASN A 192 -7.87 -0.49 22.22
CA ASN A 192 -8.97 0.06 23.00
C ASN A 192 -10.04 0.72 22.14
N ASN A 193 -9.77 0.92 20.85
CA ASN A 193 -10.83 1.31 19.93
C ASN A 193 -11.78 0.10 19.79
N LYS A 194 -12.99 0.19 20.36
CA LYS A 194 -14.02 -0.85 20.23
C LYS A 194 -14.31 -1.19 18.76
N HIS A 195 -14.02 -0.26 17.86
CA HIS A 195 -14.09 -0.39 16.41
C HIS A 195 -13.01 -1.34 15.82
N ASN A 196 -11.83 -1.43 16.45
CA ASN A 196 -10.72 -2.30 16.05
C ASN A 196 -10.80 -3.69 16.72
N ARG A 197 -11.33 -3.77 17.96
CA ARG A 197 -11.67 -5.05 18.62
C ARG A 197 -12.82 -5.77 17.94
N ASN A 198 -13.78 -5.02 17.41
CA ASN A 198 -14.89 -5.57 16.65
C ASN A 198 -14.66 -5.38 15.15
N HIS A 199 -13.57 -5.96 14.64
CA HIS A 199 -13.45 -6.22 13.20
C HIS A 199 -14.69 -6.95 12.64
N LEU A 200 -15.38 -7.66 13.53
CA LEU A 200 -16.71 -8.23 13.35
C LEU A 200 -17.79 -7.14 13.17
N LEU A 201 -17.96 -6.12 14.02
CA LEU A 201 -19.03 -5.10 13.85
C LEU A 201 -18.88 -4.26 12.57
N ASN A 202 -17.66 -4.03 12.10
CA ASN A 202 -17.42 -3.23 10.90
C ASN A 202 -17.60 -3.99 9.60
N ASN A 203 -17.60 -5.33 9.65
CA ASN A 203 -17.90 -6.21 8.52
C ASN A 203 -19.21 -6.97 8.69
N ASN A 204 -19.84 -6.91 9.86
CA ASN A 204 -21.08 -7.61 10.16
C ASN A 204 -22.24 -6.68 9.87
N LEU A 205 -22.70 -6.79 8.62
CA LEU A 205 -23.82 -6.06 8.09
C LEU A 205 -25.07 -6.19 8.98
N ASP A 206 -25.31 -7.35 9.61
CA ASP A 206 -26.47 -7.57 10.47
C ASP A 206 -26.54 -6.55 11.62
N LEU A 207 -25.41 -6.28 12.26
CA LEU A 207 -25.33 -5.31 13.37
C LEU A 207 -25.48 -3.86 12.90
N ILE A 208 -25.16 -3.57 11.64
CA ILE A 208 -25.44 -2.26 11.02
C ILE A 208 -26.95 -2.15 10.76
N LEU A 209 -27.58 -3.20 10.22
CA LEU A 209 -29.00 -3.22 9.89
C LEU A 209 -29.90 -3.11 11.12
N GLU A 210 -29.51 -3.69 12.27
CA GLU A 210 -30.19 -3.49 13.56
C GLU A 210 -30.28 -2.01 13.96
N LYS A 211 -29.33 -1.18 13.53
CA LYS A 211 -29.31 0.25 13.86
C LYS A 211 -30.17 1.07 12.92
N GLN A 212 -30.70 0.49 11.84
CA GLN A 212 -31.58 1.17 10.89
C GLN A 212 -31.00 2.52 10.40
N PRO A 213 -29.77 2.55 9.85
CA PRO A 213 -29.21 3.76 9.23
C PRO A 213 -30.04 4.22 8.02
N ASP A 214 -29.89 5.50 7.67
CA ASP A 214 -30.51 6.05 6.44
C ASP A 214 -29.64 5.72 5.22
N LEU A 215 -28.32 5.64 5.42
CA LEU A 215 -27.34 5.36 4.38
C LEU A 215 -26.30 4.36 4.88
N ILE A 216 -26.01 3.32 4.08
CA ILE A 216 -24.95 2.35 4.33
C ILE A 216 -23.90 2.49 3.25
N ILE A 217 -22.63 2.59 3.65
CA ILE A 217 -21.48 2.65 2.77
C ILE A 217 -20.60 1.45 3.03
N ILE A 218 -20.41 0.59 2.02
CA ILE A 218 -19.55 -0.58 2.10
C ILE A 218 -18.25 -0.29 1.35
N GLY A 219 -17.15 -0.17 2.09
CA GLY A 219 -15.81 -0.03 1.50
C GLY A 219 -15.23 -1.38 1.12
N ARG A 220 -14.76 -1.50 -0.14
CA ARG A 220 -14.35 -2.76 -0.79
C ARG A 220 -15.44 -3.83 -0.72
N PRO A 221 -16.62 -3.57 -1.33
CA PRO A 221 -17.67 -4.56 -1.39
C PRO A 221 -17.21 -5.80 -2.17
N THR A 222 -17.82 -6.95 -1.87
CA THR A 222 -17.72 -8.13 -2.73
C THR A 222 -18.61 -7.95 -3.95
N GLU A 223 -18.13 -8.37 -5.12
CA GLU A 223 -18.90 -8.38 -6.36
C GLU A 223 -19.40 -9.80 -6.69
N PRO A 224 -20.65 -9.98 -7.13
CA PRO A 224 -21.68 -8.94 -7.32
C PRO A 224 -22.17 -8.34 -5.99
N LEU A 225 -22.66 -7.11 -6.04
CA LEU A 225 -23.13 -6.40 -4.85
C LEU A 225 -24.23 -7.18 -4.14
N THR A 226 -24.10 -7.32 -2.82
CA THR A 226 -25.09 -7.96 -1.98
C THR A 226 -26.35 -7.10 -1.92
N GLU A 227 -27.51 -7.69 -2.20
CA GLU A 227 -28.80 -7.05 -1.95
C GLU A 227 -29.06 -6.95 -0.45
N ILE A 228 -29.58 -5.81 -0.01
CA ILE A 228 -29.82 -5.53 1.40
C ILE A 228 -31.30 -5.23 1.58
N ASN A 229 -32.01 -6.10 2.30
CA ASN A 229 -33.43 -5.93 2.56
C ASN A 229 -33.73 -4.57 3.23
N GLY A 230 -34.66 -3.81 2.65
CA GLY A 230 -35.01 -2.46 3.12
C GLY A 230 -34.06 -1.35 2.65
N TYR A 231 -33.14 -1.65 1.72
CA TYR A 231 -32.25 -0.66 1.12
C TYR A 231 -32.17 -0.83 -0.39
N GLN A 232 -32.15 0.29 -1.10
CA GLN A 232 -31.89 0.36 -2.52
C GLN A 232 -30.39 0.55 -2.75
N THR A 233 -29.79 -0.29 -3.59
CA THR A 233 -28.44 -0.05 -4.11
C THR A 233 -28.46 1.19 -4.99
N ILE A 234 -27.71 2.21 -4.62
CA ILE A 234 -27.63 3.46 -5.37
C ILE A 234 -26.62 3.32 -6.50
N ASP A 235 -25.37 3.01 -6.16
CA ASP A 235 -24.29 2.88 -7.14
C ASP A 235 -23.07 2.17 -6.54
N LEU A 236 -22.18 1.75 -7.44
CA LEU A 236 -20.82 1.31 -7.15
C LEU A 236 -19.84 2.41 -7.57
N PHE A 237 -19.30 3.12 -6.58
CA PHE A 237 -18.28 4.14 -6.82
C PHE A 237 -16.93 3.48 -7.04
N GLU A 238 -16.61 3.24 -8.31
CA GLU A 238 -15.36 2.60 -8.72
C GLU A 238 -14.13 3.47 -8.41
N SER A 239 -13.08 2.81 -7.93
CA SER A 239 -11.76 3.39 -7.73
C SER A 239 -10.71 2.31 -7.60
N ASN A 240 -9.48 2.64 -7.97
CA ASN A 240 -8.37 1.70 -8.06
C ASN A 240 -7.15 2.26 -7.35
N LEU A 241 -6.49 1.43 -6.54
CA LEU A 241 -5.14 1.71 -6.07
C LEU A 241 -4.14 1.24 -7.12
N TYR A 242 -3.46 2.18 -7.75
CA TYR A 242 -2.40 1.86 -8.70
C TYR A 242 -1.07 1.62 -7.97
N TRP A 243 -0.28 0.64 -8.43
CA TRP A 243 1.06 0.38 -7.91
C TRP A 243 1.99 0.10 -9.08
N LYS A 244 3.05 0.90 -9.19
CA LYS A 244 4.02 0.85 -10.30
C LYS A 244 3.32 1.09 -11.64
N ASN A 245 3.03 0.04 -12.40
CA ASN A 245 2.47 0.09 -13.74
C ASN A 245 1.16 -0.70 -13.89
N ARG A 246 0.48 -1.02 -12.79
CA ARG A 246 -0.78 -1.78 -12.82
C ARG A 246 -1.70 -1.43 -11.65
N VAL A 247 -2.99 -1.68 -11.83
CA VAL A 247 -3.95 -1.68 -10.73
C VAL A 247 -3.57 -2.79 -9.75
N LYS A 248 -3.32 -2.42 -8.50
CA LYS A 248 -2.97 -3.34 -7.43
C LYS A 248 -4.20 -3.88 -6.72
N GLU A 249 -5.10 -2.97 -6.34
CA GLU A 249 -6.27 -3.27 -5.52
C GLU A 249 -7.45 -2.42 -5.99
N GLN A 250 -8.63 -3.03 -6.09
CA GLN A 250 -9.88 -2.31 -6.27
C GLN A 250 -10.34 -1.75 -4.92
N ASN A 251 -10.66 -0.46 -4.90
CA ASN A 251 -11.06 0.32 -3.73
C ASN A 251 -12.49 0.85 -3.86
N HIS A 252 -13.37 0.05 -4.44
CA HIS A 252 -14.73 0.48 -4.74
C HIS A 252 -15.54 0.74 -3.46
N PHE A 253 -16.56 1.57 -3.56
CA PHE A 253 -17.54 1.79 -2.50
C PHE A 253 -18.93 1.50 -3.02
N ALA A 254 -19.65 0.59 -2.37
CA ALA A 254 -21.08 0.42 -2.62
C ALA A 254 -21.87 1.31 -1.66
N VAL A 255 -22.86 2.03 -2.19
CA VAL A 255 -23.73 2.91 -1.40
C VAL A 255 -25.16 2.41 -1.48
N TYR A 256 -25.80 2.28 -0.32
CA TYR A 256 -27.16 1.80 -0.17
C TYR A 256 -27.97 2.82 0.61
N LEU A 257 -29.14 3.20 0.08
CA LEU A 257 -30.06 4.13 0.70
C LEU A 257 -31.28 3.36 1.22
N LYS A 258 -31.75 3.69 2.42
CA LYS A 258 -32.93 3.05 2.99
C LYS A 258 -34.16 3.28 2.11
N THR A 259 -34.92 2.23 1.81
CA THR A 259 -36.23 2.35 1.16
C THR A 259 -37.28 2.69 2.22
N GLU A 260 -38.20 3.60 1.88
CA GLU A 260 -39.36 3.94 2.73
C GLU A 260 -40.21 2.72 3.09
#